data_AF-A0A2N6M6Z3-F1
#
_entry.id   AF-A0A2N6M6Z3-F1
#
_cell.length_a   1.000
_cell.length_b   1.000
_cell.length_c   1.000
_cell.angle_alpha   90.00
_cell.angle_beta   90.00
_cell.angle_gamma   90.00
#
_symmetry.space_group_name_H-M   'P 1'
#
loop_
_entity.id
_entity.type
_entity.pdbx_description
1 polymer ?
#
loop_
_entity_poly.entity_id
_entity_poly.type
_entity_poly.pdbx_seq_one_letter_code
_entity_poly.pdbx_strand_id
1 'polypeptide(L)'
;MQVLHLALKAVDGNYVELRYFVDNPNQYERRSLPLSEVEDLIGLAERDYYVSSFPEDYTVTGRRLYNWLDGSDRWLQSLLDKYRREGVVLAINTGFVKTQIFV
;
A
#
# COMPACT_ATOMS: atom_id res chain seq x y z
N MET A 1 5.95 16.68 13.38
CA MET A 1 5.30 15.40 13.04
C MET A 1 4.65 15.55 11.69
N GLN A 2 5.15 14.81 10.70
CA GLN A 2 4.68 14.85 9.32
C GLN A 2 3.71 13.71 9.07
N VAL A 3 2.72 13.91 8.20
CA VAL A 3 1.83 12.83 7.75
C VAL A 3 2.22 12.44 6.33
N LEU A 4 2.74 11.24 6.16
CA LEU A 4 3.01 10.67 4.85
C LEU A 4 1.75 9.93 4.39
N HIS A 5 1.10 10.44 3.37
CA HIS A 5 -0.05 9.80 2.75
C HIS A 5 0.42 8.85 1.66
N LEU A 6 0.01 7.58 1.76
CA LEU A 6 0.16 6.57 0.72
C LEU A 6 -1.23 6.24 0.18
N ALA A 7 -1.42 6.33 -1.13
CA ALA A 7 -2.66 5.95 -1.79
C ALA A 7 -2.39 4.84 -2.80
N LEU A 8 -3.03 3.69 -2.61
CA LEU A 8 -2.97 2.57 -3.54
C LEU A 8 -4.18 2.64 -4.47
N LYS A 9 -3.94 2.70 -5.78
CA LYS A 9 -4.99 2.70 -6.80
C LYS A 9 -4.76 1.57 -7.79
N ALA A 10 -5.74 0.67 -7.89
CA ALA A 10 -5.73 -0.36 -8.92
C ALA A 10 -5.70 0.30 -10.31
N VAL A 11 -4.80 -0.19 -11.16
CA VAL A 11 -4.71 0.19 -12.57
C VAL A 11 -4.79 -1.07 -13.42
N ASP A 12 -5.02 -0.91 -14.71
CA ASP A 12 -5.11 -2.05 -15.63
C ASP A 12 -3.78 -2.81 -15.72
N GLY A 13 -3.83 -4.07 -16.14
CA GLY A 13 -2.63 -4.87 -16.42
C GLY A 13 -1.93 -5.50 -15.22
N ASN A 14 -2.64 -5.74 -14.11
CA ASN A 14 -2.13 -6.40 -12.89
C ASN A 14 -1.11 -5.56 -12.10
N TYR A 15 -1.28 -4.24 -12.11
CA TYR A 15 -0.46 -3.30 -11.35
C TYR A 15 -1.32 -2.45 -10.41
N VAL A 16 -0.67 -1.90 -9.39
CA VAL A 16 -1.21 -0.85 -8.54
C VAL A 16 -0.33 0.38 -8.67
N GLU A 17 -0.95 1.53 -8.91
CA GLU A 17 -0.27 2.82 -8.79
C GLU A 17 -0.26 3.22 -7.30
N LEU A 18 0.92 3.18 -6.70
CA LEU A 18 1.18 3.77 -5.39
C LEU A 18 1.47 5.26 -5.59
N ARG A 19 0.63 6.11 -5.02
CA ARG A 19 0.84 7.57 -4.96
C ARG A 19 1.23 7.96 -3.56
N TYR A 20 2.13 8.92 -3.41
CA TYR A 20 2.45 9.46 -2.09
C TYR A 20 2.59 10.97 -2.09
N PHE A 21 2.24 11.58 -0.96
CA PHE A 21 2.35 13.01 -0.72
C PHE A 21 2.42 13.29 0.80
N VAL A 22 2.92 14.47 1.17
CA VAL A 22 2.91 14.94 2.56
C VAL A 22 1.83 16.00 2.73
N ASP A 23 1.98 17.15 2.07
CA ASP A 23 1.08 18.29 2.30
C ASP A 23 -0.05 18.42 1.27
N ASN A 24 0.23 18.14 0.00
CA ASN A 24 -0.69 18.46 -1.10
C ASN A 24 -1.06 17.22 -1.93
N PRO A 25 -2.32 16.75 -1.91
CA PRO A 25 -2.75 15.58 -2.67
C PRO A 25 -2.67 15.75 -4.19
N ASN A 26 -2.59 16.99 -4.70
CA ASN A 26 -2.42 17.27 -6.13
C ASN A 26 -0.94 17.24 -6.56
N GLN A 27 0.00 17.29 -5.61
CA GLN A 27 1.43 17.20 -5.84
C GLN A 27 1.94 15.92 -5.21
N TYR A 28 1.76 14.82 -5.94
CA TYR A 28 2.17 13.49 -5.51
C TYR A 28 3.23 12.93 -6.44
N GLU A 29 4.08 12.09 -5.88
CA GLU A 29 4.93 11.19 -6.63
C GLU A 29 4.25 9.82 -6.73
N ARG A 30 4.62 9.04 -7.75
CA ARG A 30 3.96 7.76 -8.05
C ARG A 30 4.95 6.67 -8.41
N ARG A 31 4.58 5.44 -8.06
CA ARG A 31 5.29 4.21 -8.43
C ARG A 31 4.28 3.17 -8.89
N SER A 32 4.69 2.34 -9.85
CA SER A 32 3.90 1.18 -10.27
C SER A 32 4.41 -0.04 -9.52
N LEU A 33 3.52 -0.76 -8.85
CA LEU A 33 3.84 -1.97 -8.11
C LEU A 33 3.09 -3.15 -8.76
N PRO A 34 3.79 -4.22 -9.16
CA PRO A 34 3.13 -5.40 -9.72
C PRO A 34 2.37 -6.16 -8.63
N LEU A 35 1.12 -6.52 -8.90
CA LEU A 35 0.32 -7.34 -7.98
C LEU A 35 0.78 -8.80 -7.95
N SER A 36 1.45 -9.28 -9.00
CA SER A 36 2.02 -10.64 -9.05
C SER A 36 3.04 -10.91 -7.95
N GLU A 37 3.70 -9.88 -7.40
CA GLU A 37 4.65 -10.04 -6.29
C GLU A 37 3.96 -10.30 -4.94
N VAL A 38 2.65 -10.07 -4.86
CA VAL A 38 1.84 -10.23 -3.65
C VAL A 38 0.57 -11.05 -3.92
N GLU A 39 0.54 -11.82 -5.01
CA GLU A 39 -0.61 -12.64 -5.39
C GLU A 39 -0.95 -13.69 -4.32
N ASP A 40 0.08 -14.27 -3.68
CA ASP A 40 -0.10 -15.20 -2.56
C ASP A 40 -0.72 -14.50 -1.35
N LEU A 41 -0.30 -13.27 -1.03
CA LEU A 41 -0.89 -12.46 0.04
C LEU A 41 -2.34 -12.10 -0.23
N ILE A 42 -2.69 -11.79 -1.48
CA ILE A 42 -4.07 -11.52 -1.89
C ILE A 42 -4.93 -12.77 -1.67
N GLY A 43 -4.47 -13.93 -2.15
CA GLY A 43 -5.17 -15.20 -1.94
C GLY A 43 -5.33 -15.58 -0.47
N LEU A 44 -4.31 -15.31 0.36
CA LEU A 44 -4.39 -15.52 1.82
C LEU A 44 -5.45 -14.59 2.45
N ALA A 45 -5.44 -13.31 2.10
CA ALA A 45 -6.42 -12.35 2.61
C ALA A 45 -7.86 -12.72 2.20
N GLU A 46 -8.07 -13.16 0.96
CA GLU A 46 -9.36 -13.65 0.48
C GLU A 46 -9.82 -14.91 1.22
N ARG A 47 -8.93 -15.90 1.38
CA ARG A 47 -9.23 -17.12 2.14
C ARG A 47 -9.62 -16.78 3.57
N ASP A 48 -8.81 -15.99 4.26
CA ASP A 48 -8.99 -15.68 5.67
C ASP A 48 -10.25 -14.81 5.91
N TYR A 49 -10.69 -14.05 4.90
CA TYR A 49 -11.97 -13.33 4.92
C TYR A 49 -13.17 -14.30 4.96
N TYR A 50 -13.13 -15.40 4.21
CA TYR A 50 -14.22 -16.38 4.14
C TYR A 50 -14.06 -17.54 5.13
N VAL A 51 -12.85 -17.83 5.59
CA VAL A 51 -12.50 -18.97 6.44
C VAL A 51 -11.68 -18.49 7.63
N SER A 52 -12.37 -18.10 8.70
CA SER A 52 -11.78 -17.49 9.90
C SER A 52 -11.15 -18.49 10.89
N SER A 53 -11.15 -19.79 10.59
CA SER A 53 -10.70 -20.82 11.53
C SER A 53 -9.18 -20.94 11.66
N PHE A 54 -8.39 -20.42 10.70
CA PHE A 54 -6.92 -20.44 10.74
C PHE A 54 -6.33 -19.22 10.00
N PRO A 55 -6.50 -18.00 10.54
CA PRO A 55 -5.91 -16.81 9.93
C PRO A 55 -4.38 -16.86 10.02
N GLU A 56 -3.70 -16.34 9.00
CA GLU A 56 -2.25 -16.11 9.06
C GLU A 56 -1.90 -15.10 10.17
N ASP A 57 -0.69 -15.22 10.72
CA ASP A 57 -0.15 -14.19 11.61
C ASP A 57 -0.02 -12.85 10.86
N TYR A 58 -0.82 -11.87 11.27
CA TYR A 58 -0.81 -10.52 10.69
C TYR A 58 0.56 -9.83 10.75
N THR A 59 1.46 -10.23 11.65
CA THR A 59 2.83 -9.74 11.68
C THR A 59 3.62 -10.19 10.45
N VAL A 60 3.37 -11.42 9.98
CA VAL A 60 3.99 -11.98 8.77
C VAL A 60 3.41 -11.30 7.54
N THR A 61 2.08 -11.22 7.44
CA THR A 61 1.38 -10.52 6.36
C THR A 61 1.81 -9.06 6.26
N GLY A 62 1.83 -8.33 7.38
CA GLY A 62 2.22 -6.92 7.45
C GLY A 62 3.67 -6.69 7.04
N ARG A 63 4.60 -7.58 7.43
CA ARG A 63 6.00 -7.49 7.01
C ARG A 63 6.16 -7.70 5.50
N ARG A 64 5.46 -8.68 4.92
CA ARG A 64 5.52 -8.93 3.48
C ARG A 64 4.92 -7.77 2.69
N LEU A 65 3.79 -7.21 3.15
CA LEU A 65 3.21 -6.00 2.58
C LEU A 65 4.17 -4.80 2.67
N TYR A 66 4.81 -4.59 3.83
CA TYR A 66 5.81 -3.53 3.99
C TYR A 66 6.96 -3.70 3.00
N ASN A 67 7.52 -4.90 2.86
CA ASN A 67 8.62 -5.17 1.94
C ASN A 67 8.22 -4.92 0.47
N TRP A 68 6.98 -5.25 0.09
CA TRP A 68 6.47 -4.95 -1.24
C TRP A 68 6.33 -3.44 -1.49
N LEU A 69 5.83 -2.67 -0.52
CA LEU A 69 5.78 -1.21 -0.60
C LEU A 69 7.17 -0.57 -0.62
N ASP A 70 8.10 -1.12 0.15
CA ASP A 70 9.49 -0.64 0.26
C ASP A 70 10.27 -0.92 -1.02
N GLY A 71 10.02 -2.05 -1.66
CA GLY A 71 10.72 -2.50 -2.86
C GLY A 71 12.16 -2.92 -2.59
N SER A 72 12.82 -3.47 -3.60
CA SER A 72 14.25 -3.86 -3.51
C SER A 72 15.19 -2.66 -3.32
N ASP A 73 14.74 -1.47 -3.71
CA ASP A 73 15.45 -0.20 -3.56
C ASP A 73 15.27 0.45 -2.17
N ARG A 74 14.49 -0.17 -1.28
CA ARG A 74 14.21 0.32 0.08
C ARG A 74 13.72 1.77 0.09
N TRP A 75 12.87 2.09 -0.88
CA TRP A 75 12.42 3.45 -1.13
C TRP A 75 11.56 3.99 0.01
N LEU A 76 10.65 3.18 0.56
CA LEU A 76 9.76 3.62 1.64
C LEU A 76 10.58 3.89 2.91
N GLN A 77 11.52 3.01 3.24
CA GLN A 77 12.45 3.20 4.34
C GLN A 77 13.25 4.50 4.16
N SER A 78 13.81 4.73 2.97
CA SER A 78 14.58 5.93 2.66
C SER A 78 13.72 7.20 2.77
N LEU A 79 12.44 7.12 2.41
CA LEU A 79 11.48 8.22 2.57
C LEU A 79 11.15 8.47 4.04
N LEU A 80 10.90 7.42 4.83
CA LEU A 80 10.63 7.53 6.27
C LEU A 80 11.84 8.08 7.03
N ASP A 81 13.05 7.72 6.63
CA ASP A 81 14.29 8.20 7.24
C ASP A 81 14.46 9.71 7.13
N LYS A 82 13.90 10.37 6.10
CA LYS A 82 13.87 11.84 5.97
C LYS A 82 13.12 12.51 7.13
N TYR A 83 12.09 11.85 7.66
CA TYR A 83 11.21 12.39 8.70
C TYR A 83 11.50 11.81 10.09
N ARG A 84 12.53 10.97 10.23
CA ARG A 84 12.84 10.22 11.46
C ARG A 84 13.00 11.09 12.69
N ARG A 85 13.51 12.33 12.55
CA ARG A 85 13.71 13.27 13.66
C ARG A 85 12.43 13.94 14.13
N GLU A 86 11.44 14.09 13.25
CA GLU A 86 10.21 14.84 13.51
C GLU A 86 9.03 13.96 13.90
N GLY A 87 9.19 12.63 13.76
CA GLY A 87 8.11 11.65 13.82
C GLY A 87 7.27 11.69 12.54
N VAL A 88 6.91 10.52 12.04
CA VAL A 88 6.08 10.37 10.84
C VAL A 88 4.86 9.52 11.15
N VAL A 89 3.70 9.99 10.71
CA VAL A 89 2.45 9.23 10.70
C VAL A 89 2.26 8.71 9.28
N LEU A 90 2.02 7.41 9.13
CA LEU A 90 1.71 6.80 7.85
C LEU A 90 0.19 6.71 7.69
N ALA A 91 -0.36 7.43 6.71
CA ALA A 91 -1.77 7.38 6.37
C ALA A 91 -1.94 6.59 5.07
N ILE A 92 -2.46 5.37 5.16
CA ILE A 92 -2.69 4.51 3.99
C ILE A 92 -4.15 4.61 3.57
N ASN A 93 -4.38 4.96 2.31
CA ASN A 93 -5.69 4.98 1.69
C ASN A 93 -5.74 3.97 0.54
N THR A 94 -6.69 3.05 0.59
CA THR A 94 -7.05 2.19 -0.53
C THR A 94 -8.25 2.82 -1.23
N GLY A 95 -7.99 3.58 -2.29
CA GLY A 95 -9.04 4.21 -3.06
C GLY A 95 -9.79 3.16 -3.87
N PHE A 96 -10.85 2.57 -3.31
CA PHE A 96 -11.83 1.83 -4.11
C PHE A 96 -12.55 2.84 -5.01
N VAL A 97 -12.12 2.94 -6.26
CA VAL A 97 -12.88 3.65 -7.28
C VAL A 97 -14.11 2.82 -7.60
N LYS A 98 -15.19 3.04 -6.83
CA LYS A 98 -16.53 2.57 -7.20
C LYS A 98 -17.09 3.53 -8.25
N THR A 99 -16.57 3.47 -9.48
CA THR A 99 -17.25 4.14 -10.61
C THR A 99 -18.46 3.30 -11.00
N GLN A 100 -19.53 3.38 -10.21
CA GLN A 100 -20.87 3.11 -10.72
C GLN A 100 -21.37 4.43 -11.31
N ILE A 101 -21.10 4.64 -12.60
CA ILE A 101 -21.94 5.54 -13.40
C ILE A 101 -23.16 4.69 -13.75
N PHE A 102 -24.27 4.91 -13.03
CA PHE A 102 -25.58 4.56 -13.56
C PHE A 102 -25.91 5.63 -14.60
N VAL A 103 -26.00 5.23 -15.87
CA VAL A 103 -26.71 5.98 -16.90
C VAL A 103 -28.03 5.28 -17.14
#